data_AF-A0A6G3QLC7-F1
#
_entry.id   AF-A0A6G3QLC7-F1
#
_cell.length_a   1.000
_cell.length_b   1.000
_cell.length_c   1.000
_cell.angle_alpha   90.00
_cell.angle_beta   90.00
_cell.angle_gamma   90.00
#
_symmetry.space_group_name_H-M   'P 1'
#
loop_
_entity.id
_entity.type
_entity.pdbx_description
1 polymer ?
#
loop_
_entity_poly.entity_id
_entity_poly.type
_entity_poly.pdbx_seq_one_letter_code
_entity_poly.pdbx_strand_id
1 'polypeptide(L)'
;MTWLPPDFAHPLHVDVPGGFHLRPIRGADAALDYPTVMGSRERLWSIFGEAWGWPADTITYEANLADLERHAAEADAHASFNYVLLNNDETAELGCVYIDPPEKAGADAEISWWVVDSAVGSAVEQDLDALVPQWIADDWPFVKPRFIGREVSWAEWLRLPDAAE
;
A
#
# COMPACT_ATOMS: atom_id res chain seq x y z
N MET A 1 -14.47 5.66 -17.32
CA MET A 1 -15.33 5.20 -16.20
C MET A 1 -14.53 5.39 -14.93
N THR A 2 -15.15 5.76 -13.81
CA THR A 2 -14.43 5.74 -12.52
C THR A 2 -14.12 4.28 -12.18
N TRP A 3 -12.93 3.99 -11.66
CA TRP A 3 -12.52 2.63 -11.30
C TRP A 3 -13.29 2.07 -10.09
N LEU A 4 -13.96 2.96 -9.34
CA LEU A 4 -14.84 2.63 -8.22
C LEU A 4 -16.28 3.13 -8.46
N PRO A 5 -17.29 2.46 -7.85
CA PRO A 5 -18.66 2.96 -7.77
C PRO A 5 -18.73 4.34 -7.07
N PRO A 6 -19.64 5.25 -7.48
CA PRO A 6 -19.76 6.58 -6.88
C PRO A 6 -20.12 6.60 -5.39
N ASP A 7 -20.79 5.56 -4.90
CA ASP A 7 -21.24 5.36 -3.53
C ASP A 7 -20.34 4.41 -2.73
N PHE A 8 -19.21 3.99 -3.30
CA PHE A 8 -18.24 3.17 -2.60
C PHE A 8 -17.70 3.92 -1.38
N ALA A 9 -17.68 3.25 -0.23
CA ALA A 9 -17.08 3.74 1.00
C ALA A 9 -15.91 2.83 1.35
N HIS A 10 -14.70 3.37 1.26
CA HIS A 10 -13.51 2.61 1.59
C HIS A 10 -13.42 2.34 3.10
N PRO A 11 -12.88 1.18 3.53
CA PRO A 11 -12.71 0.87 4.95
C PRO A 11 -11.82 1.92 5.66
N LEU A 12 -12.25 2.40 6.83
CA LEU A 12 -11.45 3.33 7.64
C LEU A 12 -10.58 2.62 8.68
N HIS A 13 -10.83 1.34 8.89
CA HIS A 13 -10.11 0.48 9.83
C HIS A 13 -10.32 -0.99 9.43
N VAL A 14 -9.25 -1.77 9.46
CA VAL A 14 -9.28 -3.22 9.19
C VAL A 14 -8.41 -3.91 10.23
N ASP A 15 -9.00 -4.85 10.98
CA ASP A 15 -8.26 -5.60 12.00
C ASP A 15 -7.24 -6.53 11.35
N VAL A 16 -6.02 -6.55 11.90
CA VAL A 16 -4.99 -7.53 11.58
C VAL A 16 -4.71 -8.36 12.85
N PRO A 17 -4.66 -9.70 12.77
CA PRO A 17 -4.35 -10.53 13.93
C PRO A 17 -3.05 -10.11 14.62
N GLY A 18 -2.96 -10.35 15.94
CA GLY A 18 -1.76 -10.03 16.72
C GLY A 18 -1.74 -8.63 17.34
N GLY A 19 -2.85 -7.88 17.27
CA GLY A 19 -2.95 -6.54 17.86
C GLY A 19 -2.45 -5.44 16.93
N PHE A 20 -2.71 -5.62 15.64
CA PHE A 20 -2.38 -4.69 14.58
C PHE A 20 -3.64 -4.29 13.82
N HIS A 21 -3.57 -3.21 13.07
CA HIS A 21 -4.65 -2.78 12.19
C HIS A 21 -4.12 -2.03 10.98
N LEU A 22 -4.94 -1.99 9.93
CA LEU A 22 -4.77 -1.10 8.79
C LEU A 22 -5.74 0.07 8.90
N ARG A 23 -5.32 1.25 8.44
CA ARG A 23 -6.20 2.39 8.18
C ARG A 23 -5.59 3.31 7.12
N PRO A 24 -6.36 4.18 6.46
CA PRO A 24 -5.80 5.16 5.54
C PRO A 24 -4.69 5.99 6.21
N ILE A 25 -3.58 6.16 5.50
CA ILE A 25 -2.43 6.94 5.96
C ILE A 25 -2.79 8.43 6.01
N ARG A 26 -2.14 9.17 6.92
CA ARG A 26 -2.40 10.58 7.18
C ARG A 26 -1.08 11.33 7.29
N GLY A 27 -1.09 12.63 7.00
CA GLY A 27 0.09 13.49 7.23
C GLY A 27 0.63 13.44 8.67
N ALA A 28 -0.25 13.22 9.66
CA ALA A 28 0.14 13.06 11.07
C ALA A 28 1.06 11.84 11.33
N ASP A 29 1.10 10.88 10.41
CA ASP A 29 1.92 9.67 10.54
C ASP A 29 3.38 9.92 10.17
N ALA A 30 3.72 11.06 9.55
CA ALA A 30 5.07 11.32 9.02
C ALA A 30 6.20 11.13 10.05
N ALA A 31 5.92 11.38 11.33
CA ALA A 31 6.89 11.17 12.41
C ALA A 31 7.20 9.68 12.68
N LEU A 32 6.27 8.78 12.37
CA LEU A 32 6.44 7.32 12.45
C LEU A 32 6.87 6.73 11.10
N ASP A 33 6.26 7.18 10.02
CA ASP A 33 6.47 6.67 8.66
C ASP A 33 7.88 6.97 8.14
N TYR A 34 8.36 8.21 8.28
CA TYR A 34 9.68 8.59 7.77
C TYR A 34 10.82 7.69 8.30
N PRO A 35 11.00 7.47 9.63
CA PRO A 35 12.02 6.55 10.11
C PRO A 35 11.75 5.09 9.73
N THR A 36 10.49 4.68 9.56
CA THR A 36 10.09 3.32 9.14
C THR A 36 10.52 3.04 7.70
N VAL A 37 10.17 3.93 6.77
CA VAL A 37 10.55 3.87 5.35
C VAL A 37 12.07 3.95 5.23
N MET A 38 12.71 4.91 5.90
CA MET A 38 14.16 5.08 5.82
C MET A 38 14.94 3.93 6.47
N GLY A 39 14.39 3.31 7.51
CA GLY A 39 14.96 2.14 8.16
C GLY A 39 14.92 0.87 7.31
N SER A 40 13.96 0.77 6.38
CA SER A 40 13.78 -0.38 5.47
C SER A 40 14.16 -0.04 4.02
N ARG A 41 14.76 1.14 3.80
CA ARG A 41 14.89 1.76 2.47
C ARG A 41 15.58 0.88 1.45
N GLU A 42 16.72 0.26 1.80
CA GLU A 42 17.47 -0.56 0.83
C GLU A 42 16.63 -1.70 0.26
N ARG A 43 15.86 -2.38 1.12
CA ARG A 43 14.96 -3.44 0.69
C ARG A 43 13.78 -2.87 -0.10
N LEU A 44 13.13 -1.83 0.41
CA LEU A 44 12.00 -1.21 -0.28
C LEU A 44 12.40 -0.73 -1.68
N TRP A 45 13.58 -0.13 -1.83
CA TRP A 45 14.12 0.28 -3.13
C TRP A 45 14.34 -0.92 -4.06
N SER A 46 14.77 -2.07 -3.54
CA SER A 46 14.92 -3.28 -4.36
C SER A 46 13.59 -3.87 -4.86
N ILE A 47 12.47 -3.50 -4.22
CA ILE A 47 11.12 -3.95 -4.58
C ILE A 47 10.46 -2.92 -5.51
N PHE A 48 10.45 -1.66 -5.11
CA PHE A 48 9.66 -0.59 -5.73
C PHE A 48 10.49 0.39 -6.56
N GLY A 49 11.82 0.42 -6.39
CA GLY A 49 12.67 1.46 -6.96
C GLY A 49 12.67 1.52 -8.49
N GLU A 50 12.57 0.38 -9.16
CA GLU A 50 12.47 0.33 -10.63
C GLU A 50 11.11 0.84 -11.13
N ALA A 51 10.03 0.52 -10.42
CA ALA A 51 8.66 0.86 -10.83
C ALA A 51 8.28 2.30 -10.45
N TRP A 52 8.63 2.73 -9.24
CA TRP A 52 8.14 3.96 -8.64
C TRP A 52 9.23 4.98 -8.33
N GLY A 53 10.52 4.59 -8.44
CA GLY A 53 11.61 5.46 -7.99
C GLY A 53 11.56 5.75 -6.48
N TRP A 54 10.98 4.84 -5.70
CA TRP A 54 10.75 5.00 -4.26
C TRP A 54 11.28 3.81 -3.45
N PRO A 55 11.78 4.00 -2.22
CA PRO A 55 12.12 5.29 -1.59
C PRO A 55 13.54 5.75 -1.97
N ALA A 56 13.65 6.95 -2.53
CA ALA A 56 14.94 7.56 -2.88
C ALA A 56 15.83 7.82 -1.64
N ASP A 57 17.17 7.91 -1.80
CA ASP A 57 18.09 8.25 -0.68
C ASP A 57 17.87 9.66 -0.16
N THR A 58 17.36 10.49 -1.05
CA THR A 58 17.25 11.93 -0.89
C THR A 58 15.88 12.34 -0.37
N ILE A 59 14.99 11.39 -0.06
CA ILE A 59 13.70 11.72 0.55
C ILE A 59 13.96 12.44 1.88
N THR A 60 13.43 13.65 2.00
CA THR A 60 13.48 14.41 3.25
C THR A 60 12.22 14.16 4.06
N TYR A 61 12.26 14.50 5.34
CA TYR A 61 11.07 14.43 6.19
C TYR A 61 9.90 15.25 5.61
N GLU A 62 10.18 16.45 5.07
CA GLU A 62 9.17 17.32 4.47
C GLU A 62 8.60 16.73 3.18
N ALA A 63 9.43 16.10 2.36
CA ALA A 63 8.98 15.40 1.15
C ALA A 63 8.08 14.22 1.53
N ASN A 64 8.45 13.46 2.57
CA ASN A 64 7.64 12.36 3.11
C ASN A 64 6.29 12.86 3.64
N LEU A 65 6.29 13.91 4.45
CA LEU A 65 5.05 14.53 4.95
C LEU A 65 4.12 14.96 3.80
N ALA A 66 4.66 15.64 2.79
CA ALA A 66 3.90 16.05 1.62
C ALA A 66 3.35 14.85 0.83
N ASP A 67 4.09 13.74 0.79
CA ASP A 67 3.67 12.47 0.19
C ASP A 67 2.46 11.89 0.94
N LEU A 68 2.51 11.85 2.26
CA LEU A 68 1.41 11.35 3.10
C LEU A 68 0.17 12.25 3.03
N GLU A 69 0.34 13.57 2.98
CA GLU A 69 -0.76 14.51 2.77
C GLU A 69 -1.41 14.32 1.40
N ARG A 70 -0.61 14.04 0.36
CA ARG A 70 -1.13 13.70 -0.97
C ARG A 70 -1.92 12.39 -0.93
N HIS A 71 -1.37 11.33 -0.33
CA HIS A 71 -2.07 10.05 -0.20
C HIS A 71 -3.37 10.14 0.59
N ALA A 72 -3.42 10.97 1.65
CA ALA A 72 -4.66 11.22 2.38
C ALA A 72 -5.71 11.89 1.47
N ALA A 73 -5.32 12.89 0.68
CA ALA A 73 -6.21 13.55 -0.27
C ALA A 73 -6.65 12.62 -1.42
N GLU A 74 -5.78 11.72 -1.88
CA GLU A 74 -6.09 10.69 -2.88
C GLU A 74 -7.16 9.72 -2.35
N ALA A 75 -7.03 9.27 -1.09
CA ALA A 75 -8.02 8.41 -0.44
C ALA A 75 -9.38 9.11 -0.30
N ASP A 76 -9.40 10.38 0.14
CA ASP A 76 -10.63 11.19 0.23
C ASP A 76 -11.31 11.38 -1.14
N ALA A 77 -10.52 11.44 -2.22
CA ALA A 77 -10.99 11.56 -3.59
C ALA A 77 -11.29 10.22 -4.29
N HIS A 78 -11.05 9.08 -3.61
CA HIS A 78 -11.08 7.74 -4.21
C HIS A 78 -10.21 7.61 -5.48
N ALA A 79 -9.04 8.27 -5.48
CA ALA A 79 -8.08 8.23 -6.58
C ALA A 79 -7.12 7.05 -6.46
N SER A 80 -6.63 6.78 -5.26
CA SER A 80 -5.78 5.66 -4.85
C SER A 80 -5.85 5.55 -3.33
N PHE A 81 -5.33 4.46 -2.76
CA PHE A 81 -5.31 4.28 -1.31
C PHE A 81 -3.97 3.75 -0.83
N ASN A 82 -3.44 4.38 0.21
CA ASN A 82 -2.32 3.88 1.00
C ASN A 82 -2.83 3.65 2.42
N TYR A 83 -2.85 2.38 2.84
CA TYR A 83 -3.19 1.96 4.19
C TYR A 83 -1.92 1.66 4.98
N VAL A 84 -1.75 2.32 6.11
CA VAL A 84 -0.63 2.08 7.02
C VAL A 84 -0.97 0.90 7.96
N LEU A 85 -0.02 -0.01 8.15
CA LEU A 85 -0.08 -1.11 9.11
C LEU A 85 0.53 -0.64 10.44
N LEU A 86 -0.29 -0.60 11.48
CA LEU A 86 0.08 -0.10 12.80
C LEU A 86 -0.16 -1.15 13.87
N ASN A 87 0.52 -1.02 15.01
CA ASN A 87 0.01 -1.62 16.24
C ASN A 87 -1.22 -0.88 16.75
N ASN A 88 -2.04 -1.55 17.58
CA ASN A 88 -3.31 -0.98 18.09
C ASN A 88 -3.16 0.38 18.80
N ASP A 89 -2.03 0.62 19.45
CA ASP A 89 -1.75 1.89 20.14
C ASP A 89 -1.28 3.01 19.19
N GLU A 90 -1.12 2.72 17.88
CA GLU A 90 -0.57 3.61 16.85
C GLU A 90 0.76 4.27 17.26
N THR A 91 1.63 3.48 17.89
CA THR A 91 2.98 3.91 18.32
C THR A 91 4.09 3.34 17.46
N ALA A 92 3.77 2.36 16.60
CA ALA A 92 4.71 1.75 15.68
C ALA A 92 4.01 1.45 14.35
N GLU A 93 4.67 1.84 13.28
CA GLU A 93 4.34 1.44 11.91
C GLU A 93 5.16 0.23 11.51
N LEU A 94 4.51 -0.71 10.84
CA LEU A 94 5.09 -1.99 10.45
C LEU A 94 5.05 -2.22 8.94
N GLY A 95 4.46 -1.32 8.14
CA GLY A 95 4.33 -1.49 6.70
C GLY A 95 3.17 -0.73 6.10
N CYS A 96 2.93 -0.91 4.81
CA CYS A 96 1.81 -0.31 4.08
C CYS A 96 1.20 -1.28 3.07
N VAL A 97 -0.08 -1.04 2.74
CA VAL A 97 -0.84 -1.67 1.65
C VAL A 97 -1.29 -0.58 0.68
N TYR A 98 -0.92 -0.70 -0.58
CA TYR A 98 -1.32 0.18 -1.67
C TYR A 98 -2.42 -0.47 -2.50
N ILE A 99 -3.45 0.31 -2.86
CA ILE A 99 -4.56 -0.10 -3.72
C ILE A 99 -4.77 1.02 -4.74
N ASP A 100 -4.40 0.74 -5.98
CA ASP A 100 -4.33 1.71 -7.06
C ASP A 100 -5.25 1.30 -8.22
N PRO A 101 -5.77 2.29 -8.99
CA PRO A 101 -6.35 1.99 -10.29
C PRO A 101 -5.29 1.32 -11.18
N PRO A 102 -5.70 0.43 -12.10
CA PRO A 102 -4.75 -0.37 -12.85
C PRO A 102 -3.98 0.49 -13.87
N GLU A 103 -2.65 0.51 -13.79
CA GLU A 103 -1.82 1.13 -14.83
C GLU A 103 -1.58 0.17 -16.01
N LYS A 104 -1.63 -1.15 -15.77
CA LYS A 104 -1.37 -2.17 -16.79
C LYS A 104 -2.63 -2.94 -17.15
N ALA A 105 -2.80 -3.24 -18.44
CA ALA A 105 -3.99 -3.86 -18.97
C ALA A 105 -4.32 -5.21 -18.30
N GLY A 106 -5.62 -5.51 -18.23
CA GLY A 106 -6.10 -6.82 -17.80
C GLY A 106 -6.22 -6.99 -16.28
N ALA A 107 -6.30 -5.91 -15.51
CA ALA A 107 -6.78 -5.87 -14.13
C ALA A 107 -7.76 -4.71 -13.96
N ASP A 108 -8.54 -4.70 -12.88
CA ASP A 108 -9.40 -3.56 -12.49
C ASP A 108 -8.94 -2.85 -11.20
N ALA A 109 -7.90 -3.39 -10.55
CA ALA A 109 -7.13 -2.76 -9.48
C ALA A 109 -5.73 -3.38 -9.37
N GLU A 110 -4.77 -2.63 -8.86
CA GLU A 110 -3.41 -3.06 -8.58
C GLU A 110 -3.11 -2.90 -7.09
N ILE A 111 -2.67 -3.98 -6.46
CA ILE A 111 -2.49 -4.06 -5.01
C ILE A 111 -1.09 -4.55 -4.72
N SER A 112 -0.40 -3.88 -3.81
CA SER A 112 0.90 -4.31 -3.31
C SER A 112 1.08 -3.92 -1.85
N TRP A 113 1.92 -4.64 -1.13
CA TRP A 113 2.19 -4.34 0.28
C TRP A 113 3.58 -4.77 0.69
N TRP A 114 4.04 -4.20 1.79
CA TRP A 114 5.32 -4.50 2.39
C TRP A 114 5.21 -4.40 3.91
N VAL A 115 6.16 -5.04 4.59
CA VAL A 115 6.40 -4.84 6.02
C VAL A 115 7.82 -4.35 6.25
N VAL A 116 8.09 -3.75 7.42
CA VAL A 116 9.41 -3.28 7.82
C VAL A 116 10.44 -4.39 7.91
N ASP A 117 11.72 -4.03 7.89
CA ASP A 117 12.82 -5.00 7.85
C ASP A 117 12.78 -6.06 8.96
N SER A 118 12.45 -5.63 10.18
CA SER A 118 12.33 -6.48 11.36
C SER A 118 11.11 -7.40 11.36
N ALA A 119 10.12 -7.16 10.50
CA ALA A 119 8.87 -7.92 10.45
C ALA A 119 8.85 -8.99 9.35
N VAL A 120 9.89 -9.08 8.50
CA VAL A 120 9.95 -10.13 7.48
C VAL A 120 10.15 -11.51 8.09
N GLY A 121 9.38 -12.47 7.59
CA GLY A 121 9.27 -13.83 8.10
C GLY A 121 8.49 -13.95 9.42
N SER A 122 7.94 -12.85 9.93
CA SER A 122 7.20 -12.85 11.20
C SER A 122 5.75 -13.29 11.01
N ALA A 123 5.04 -13.48 12.13
CA ALA A 123 3.61 -13.77 12.11
C ALA A 123 2.80 -12.62 11.50
N VAL A 124 3.16 -11.35 11.76
CA VAL A 124 2.39 -10.21 11.23
C VAL A 124 2.48 -10.12 9.70
N GLU A 125 3.62 -10.49 9.09
CA GLU A 125 3.71 -10.57 7.62
C GLU A 125 2.82 -11.67 7.07
N GLN A 126 2.80 -12.85 7.70
CA GLN A 126 1.96 -13.98 7.29
C GLN A 126 0.47 -13.65 7.44
N ASP A 127 0.10 -13.00 8.54
CA ASP A 127 -1.26 -12.54 8.80
C ASP A 127 -1.69 -11.49 7.77
N LEU A 128 -0.81 -10.55 7.42
CA LEU A 128 -1.08 -9.56 6.37
C LEU A 128 -1.20 -10.19 4.98
N ASP A 129 -0.30 -11.11 4.63
CA ASP A 129 -0.33 -11.86 3.36
C ASP A 129 -1.62 -12.67 3.20
N ALA A 130 -2.17 -13.21 4.29
CA ALA A 130 -3.45 -13.92 4.27
C ALA A 130 -4.66 -12.96 4.26
N LEU A 131 -4.56 -11.84 4.99
CA LEU A 131 -5.65 -10.87 5.13
C LEU A 131 -5.91 -10.10 3.84
N VAL A 132 -4.88 -9.53 3.20
CA VAL A 132 -5.08 -8.59 2.08
C VAL A 132 -5.94 -9.18 0.96
N PRO A 133 -5.68 -10.39 0.44
CA PRO A 133 -6.53 -10.96 -0.62
C PRO A 133 -7.98 -11.18 -0.18
N GLN A 134 -8.21 -11.62 1.07
CA GLN A 134 -9.55 -11.84 1.61
C GLN A 134 -10.30 -10.52 1.79
N TRP A 135 -9.63 -9.52 2.35
CA TRP A 135 -10.15 -8.18 2.54
C TRP A 135 -10.54 -7.53 1.21
N ILE A 136 -9.67 -7.63 0.20
CA ILE A 136 -9.97 -7.15 -1.15
C ILE A 136 -11.20 -7.85 -1.74
N ALA A 137 -11.34 -9.17 -1.55
CA ALA A 137 -12.47 -9.92 -2.08
C ALA A 137 -13.81 -9.60 -1.38
N ASP A 138 -13.78 -9.28 -0.08
CA ASP A 138 -14.98 -9.07 0.71
C ASP A 138 -15.49 -7.61 0.65
N ASP A 139 -14.57 -6.65 0.72
CA ASP A 139 -14.93 -5.24 0.95
C ASP A 139 -14.79 -4.37 -0.30
N TRP A 140 -14.02 -4.80 -1.30
CA TRP A 140 -13.75 -3.99 -2.50
C TRP A 140 -14.55 -4.49 -3.71
N PRO A 141 -14.96 -3.59 -4.63
CA PRO A 141 -15.85 -3.93 -5.74
C PRO A 141 -15.11 -4.55 -6.93
N PHE A 142 -13.87 -5.01 -6.74
CA PHE A 142 -13.01 -5.49 -7.81
C PHE A 142 -13.40 -6.90 -8.23
N VAL A 143 -13.40 -7.14 -9.54
CA VAL A 143 -13.64 -8.45 -10.15
C VAL A 143 -12.33 -9.12 -10.53
N LYS A 144 -11.31 -8.34 -10.87
CA LYS A 144 -10.01 -8.82 -11.33
C LYS A 144 -8.85 -8.01 -10.71
N PRO A 145 -8.73 -8.02 -9.37
CA PRO A 145 -7.60 -7.40 -8.70
C PRO A 145 -6.29 -8.11 -9.09
N ARG A 146 -5.18 -7.37 -9.09
CA ARG A 146 -3.83 -7.90 -9.32
C ARG A 146 -2.97 -7.65 -8.10
N PHE A 147 -2.40 -8.71 -7.53
CA PHE A 147 -1.49 -8.61 -6.39
C PHE A 147 -0.02 -8.62 -6.85
N ILE A 148 0.58 -7.44 -6.99
CA ILE A 148 1.95 -7.24 -7.48
C ILE A 148 2.96 -7.63 -6.39
N GLY A 149 4.01 -8.36 -6.77
CA GLY A 149 4.98 -8.93 -5.85
C GLY A 149 4.49 -10.20 -5.13
N ARG A 150 3.30 -10.71 -5.47
CA ARG A 150 2.75 -11.99 -4.98
C ARG A 150 2.35 -12.90 -6.13
N GLU A 151 1.35 -12.50 -6.92
CA GLU A 151 0.85 -13.28 -8.06
C GLU A 151 1.61 -12.97 -9.36
N VAL A 152 2.03 -11.71 -9.52
CA VAL A 152 2.83 -11.22 -10.65
C VAL A 152 4.04 -10.50 -10.09
N SER A 153 5.25 -10.86 -10.51
CA SER A 153 6.45 -10.14 -10.07
C SER A 153 6.49 -8.72 -10.63
N TRP A 154 7.19 -7.79 -9.96
CA TRP A 154 7.38 -6.42 -10.45
C TRP A 154 7.97 -6.36 -11.87
N ALA A 155 8.93 -7.23 -12.17
CA ALA A 155 9.54 -7.32 -13.50
C ALA A 155 8.58 -7.87 -14.57
N GLU A 156 7.62 -8.73 -14.22
CA GLU A 156 6.56 -9.15 -15.13
C GLU A 156 5.52 -8.05 -15.33
N TRP A 157 5.12 -7.37 -14.25
CA TRP A 157 4.19 -6.25 -14.29
C TRP A 157 4.69 -5.11 -15.18
N LEU A 158 5.96 -4.72 -15.06
CA LEU A 158 6.59 -3.69 -15.92
C LEU A 158 6.56 -4.03 -17.41
N ARG A 159 6.51 -5.33 -17.77
CA ARG A 159 6.44 -5.81 -19.15
C ARG A 159 5.02 -5.93 -19.70
N LEU A 160 4.00 -5.77 -18.86
CA LEU A 160 2.62 -5.76 -19.32
C LEU A 160 2.35 -4.50 -20.17
N PRO A 161 1.43 -4.58 -21.15
CA PRO A 161 0.99 -3.40 -21.87
C PRO A 161 0.22 -2.46 -20.93
N ASP A 162 0.33 -1.16 -21.17
CA ASP A 162 -0.42 -0.15 -20.40
C ASP A 162 -1.94 -0.34 -20.59
N ALA A 163 -2.70 0.00 -19.55
CA ALA A 163 -4.15 0.06 -19.64
C ALA A 163 -4.56 1.10 -20.69
N ALA A 164 -5.60 0.81 -21.47
CA ALA A 164 -6.16 1.79 -22.39
C ALA A 164 -6.84 2.91 -21.60
N GLU A 165 -6.59 4.17 -21.98
CA GLU A 165 -7.27 5.36 -21.45
C GLU A 165 -8.80 5.32 -21.57
#